data_AF-A0A318EFZ2-F1
#
_entry.id   AF-A0A318EFZ2-F1
#
_cell.length_a   1.000
_cell.length_b   1.000
_cell.length_c   1.000
_cell.angle_alpha   90.00
_cell.angle_beta   90.00
_cell.angle_gamma   90.00
#
_symmetry.space_group_name_H-M   'P 1'
#
loop_
_entity.id
_entity.type
_entity.pdbx_description
1 polymer ?
#
loop_
_entity_poly.entity_id
_entity_poly.type
_entity_poly.pdbx_seq_one_letter_code
_entity_poly.pdbx_strand_id
1 'polypeptide(L)'
;MIKYIMNMDKIKELCVYDVDTGKYDFKYNGDKLVKPNLGFFARVRDAVYGVTESQKGPVFFSNNKFYNLSEVNYEFEHENLDDKTGRFKLLIDNNVEIDVVYDKPKFTDFDPWNTEEDVDFFQWICQDQKSKSDKERFHQFYTRN
;
A
#
# COMPACT_ATOMS: atom_id res chain seq x y z
N MET A 1 -11.27 12.86 3.34
CA MET A 1 -10.18 13.45 4.14
C MET A 1 -8.90 13.31 3.34
N ILE A 2 -8.10 14.37 3.20
CA ILE A 2 -6.87 14.30 2.40
C ILE A 2 -5.73 13.65 3.20
N LYS A 3 -5.03 12.72 2.57
CA LYS A 3 -3.85 12.00 3.07
C LYS A 3 -2.66 12.25 2.15
N TYR A 4 -1.49 12.41 2.72
CA TYR A 4 -0.21 12.53 2.02
C TYR A 4 0.60 11.26 2.27
N ILE A 5 0.57 10.33 1.33
CA ILE A 5 1.07 8.97 1.51
C ILE A 5 2.41 8.84 0.78
N MET A 6 3.42 8.26 1.42
CA MET A 6 4.76 8.15 0.84
C MET A 6 4.86 6.97 -0.12
N ASN A 7 5.56 7.15 -1.25
CA ASN A 7 5.86 6.02 -2.12
C ASN A 7 6.91 5.14 -1.43
N MET A 8 6.64 3.84 -1.36
CA MET A 8 7.53 2.85 -0.75
C MET A 8 8.89 2.76 -1.45
N ASP A 9 8.90 2.85 -2.78
CA ASP A 9 10.11 2.77 -3.62
C ASP A 9 10.76 4.15 -3.85
N LYS A 10 9.96 5.22 -3.82
CA LYS A 10 10.40 6.58 -4.18
C LYS A 10 10.06 7.58 -3.07
N ILE A 11 10.85 7.60 -1.99
CA ILE A 11 10.63 8.40 -0.76
C ILE A 11 10.27 9.89 -1.00
N LYS A 12 10.68 10.48 -2.13
CA LYS A 12 10.36 11.87 -2.51
C LYS A 12 9.05 12.05 -3.28
N GLU A 13 8.34 10.98 -3.62
CA GLU A 13 7.03 11.01 -4.27
C GLU A 13 5.94 10.81 -3.21
N LEU A 14 4.92 11.67 -3.24
CA LEU A 14 3.72 11.57 -2.41
C LEU A 14 2.49 11.33 -3.29
N CYS A 15 1.61 10.45 -2.81
CA CYS A 15 0.24 10.36 -3.27
C CYS A 15 -0.62 11.22 -2.36
N VAL A 16 -1.27 12.24 -2.91
CA VAL A 16 -2.28 13.03 -2.23
C VAL A 16 -3.62 12.35 -2.47
N TYR A 17 -4.14 11.64 -1.48
CA TYR A 17 -5.33 10.80 -1.61
C TYR A 17 -6.48 11.32 -0.77
N ASP A 18 -7.66 11.48 -1.36
CA ASP A 18 -8.88 11.75 -0.60
C ASP A 18 -9.59 10.45 -0.24
N VAL A 19 -9.51 10.03 1.02
CA VAL A 19 -10.13 8.77 1.48
C VAL A 19 -11.66 8.79 1.48
N ASP A 20 -12.30 9.94 1.22
CA ASP A 20 -13.77 10.03 1.13
C ASP A 20 -14.26 9.95 -0.31
N THR A 21 -13.44 10.35 -1.28
CA THR A 21 -13.85 10.48 -2.70
C THR A 21 -13.04 9.62 -3.66
N GLY A 22 -11.92 9.05 -3.19
CA GLY A 22 -10.95 8.32 -4.00
C GLY A 22 -10.13 9.20 -4.93
N LYS A 23 -10.35 10.52 -4.97
CA LYS A 23 -9.56 11.41 -5.82
C LYS A 23 -8.10 11.38 -5.37
N TYR A 24 -7.18 11.30 -6.33
CA TYR A 24 -5.75 11.32 -6.04
C TYR A 24 -4.95 12.16 -7.03
N ASP A 25 -3.82 12.65 -6.56
CA ASP A 25 -2.83 13.38 -7.35
C ASP A 25 -1.42 13.06 -6.82
N PHE A 26 -0.39 13.31 -7.63
CA PHE A 26 1.00 13.08 -7.24
C PHE A 26 1.72 14.39 -6.97
N LYS A 27 2.52 14.42 -5.90
CA LYS A 27 3.37 15.55 -5.57
C LYS A 27 4.81 15.09 -5.33
N TYR A 28 5.75 15.93 -5.73
CA TYR A 28 7.14 15.77 -5.34
C TYR A 28 7.37 16.45 -3.99
N ASN A 29 7.75 15.67 -2.98
CA ASN A 29 8.12 16.14 -1.66
C ASN A 29 9.63 16.36 -1.59
N GLY A 30 10.09 17.39 -2.31
CA GLY A 30 11.49 17.83 -2.28
C GLY A 30 11.89 18.34 -0.90
N ASP A 31 11.48 19.57 -0.59
CA ASP A 31 11.95 20.31 0.60
C ASP A 31 11.22 19.95 1.92
N LYS A 32 10.63 18.75 2.02
CA LYS A 32 10.03 18.19 3.24
C LYS A 32 8.97 19.05 3.96
N LEU A 33 8.26 19.93 3.25
CA LEU A 33 7.24 20.80 3.86
C LEU A 33 6.00 20.03 4.34
N VAL A 34 5.75 18.84 3.81
CA VAL A 34 4.60 18.01 4.19
C VAL A 34 5.07 16.79 4.94
N LYS A 35 4.65 16.69 6.21
CA LYS A 35 4.78 15.47 7.00
C LYS A 35 3.79 14.44 6.44
N PRO A 36 4.27 13.28 5.94
CA PRO A 36 3.39 12.26 5.41
C PRO A 36 2.50 11.67 6.50
N ASN A 37 1.31 11.29 6.08
CA ASN A 37 0.40 10.43 6.80
C ASN A 37 0.98 9.02 6.93
N LEU A 38 0.40 8.23 7.82
CA LEU A 38 0.85 6.88 8.08
C LEU A 38 0.39 5.95 6.95
N GLY A 39 1.32 5.59 6.08
CA GLY A 39 1.01 4.66 5.01
C GLY A 39 2.04 4.69 3.91
N PHE A 40 1.89 3.73 3.03
CA PHE A 40 2.75 3.55 1.88
C PHE A 40 1.91 3.28 0.65
N PHE A 41 2.45 3.68 -0.50
CA PHE A 41 1.89 3.33 -1.79
C PHE A 41 2.99 2.87 -2.75
N ALA A 42 2.61 2.11 -3.76
CA ALA A 42 3.45 1.72 -4.88
C ALA A 42 2.76 2.09 -6.19
N ARG A 43 3.58 2.35 -7.22
CA ARG A 43 3.10 2.55 -8.60
C ARG A 43 3.47 1.34 -9.42
N VAL A 44 2.47 0.74 -10.04
CA VAL A 44 2.63 -0.43 -10.88
C VAL A 44 2.02 -0.09 -12.22
N ARG A 45 2.89 0.13 -13.21
CA ARG A 45 2.50 0.63 -14.54
C ARG A 45 1.69 1.94 -14.38
N ASP A 46 0.45 1.96 -14.83
CA ASP A 46 -0.46 3.12 -14.79
C ASP A 46 -1.35 3.14 -13.54
N ALA A 47 -1.23 2.16 -12.65
CA ALA A 47 -2.02 2.05 -11.44
C ALA A 47 -1.23 2.44 -10.18
N VAL A 48 -1.95 2.99 -9.22
CA VAL A 48 -1.46 3.25 -7.86
C VAL A 48 -2.15 2.32 -6.88
N TYR A 49 -1.39 1.72 -5.98
CA TYR A 49 -1.90 0.89 -4.89
C TYR A 49 -1.32 1.38 -3.58
N GLY A 50 -2.10 1.40 -2.52
CA GLY A 50 -1.57 1.82 -1.24
C GLY A 50 -2.47 1.51 -0.08
N VAL A 51 -1.93 1.78 1.11
CA VAL A 51 -2.66 1.72 2.37
C VAL A 51 -2.35 2.96 3.20
N THR A 52 -3.36 3.48 3.87
CA THR A 52 -3.23 4.63 4.77
C THR A 52 -4.14 4.50 5.98
N GLU A 53 -3.83 5.24 7.03
CA GLU A 53 -4.58 5.29 8.26
C GLU A 53 -5.88 6.09 8.15
N SER A 54 -6.91 5.69 8.90
CA SER A 54 -8.13 6.47 9.07
C SER A 54 -8.70 6.34 10.48
N GLN A 55 -9.73 7.12 10.80
CA GLN A 55 -10.46 6.99 12.07
C GLN A 55 -11.18 5.65 12.22
N LYS A 56 -11.50 5.00 11.10
CA LYS A 56 -12.17 3.70 11.07
C LYS A 56 -11.20 2.53 10.91
N GLY A 57 -9.91 2.81 10.78
CA GLY A 57 -8.86 1.81 10.53
C GLY A 57 -8.26 1.91 9.12
N PRO A 58 -7.56 0.86 8.67
CA PRO A 58 -6.80 0.92 7.44
C PRO A 58 -7.69 1.07 6.21
N VAL A 59 -7.30 1.95 5.31
CA VAL A 59 -7.91 2.13 3.99
C VAL A 59 -6.93 1.64 2.94
N PHE A 60 -7.27 0.55 2.27
CA PHE A 60 -6.57 0.14 1.06
C PHE A 60 -7.16 0.88 -0.13
N PHE A 61 -6.33 1.32 -1.06
CA PHE A 61 -6.81 1.96 -2.28
C PHE A 61 -6.10 1.46 -3.52
N SER A 62 -6.83 1.50 -4.63
CA SER A 62 -6.30 1.32 -5.97
C SER A 62 -6.90 2.36 -6.91
N ASN A 63 -6.06 3.26 -7.43
CA ASN A 63 -6.52 4.43 -8.19
C ASN A 63 -7.64 5.15 -7.43
N ASN A 64 -8.79 5.39 -8.07
CA ASN A 64 -9.94 6.04 -7.46
C ASN A 64 -10.86 5.14 -6.63
N LYS A 65 -10.54 3.86 -6.48
CA LYS A 65 -11.26 2.94 -5.60
C LYS A 65 -10.57 2.84 -4.25
N PHE A 66 -11.36 2.75 -3.19
CA PHE A 66 -10.86 2.52 -1.85
C PHE A 66 -11.76 1.54 -1.09
N TYR A 67 -11.15 0.84 -0.14
CA TYR A 67 -11.78 -0.18 0.69
C TYR A 67 -11.39 0.10 2.13
N ASN A 68 -12.39 0.39 2.96
CA ASN A 68 -12.19 0.47 4.40
C ASN A 68 -12.12 -0.95 4.95
N LEU A 69 -10.92 -1.41 5.24
CA LEU A 69 -10.65 -2.81 5.57
C LEU A 69 -11.32 -3.25 6.89
N SER A 70 -11.66 -2.31 7.76
CA SER A 70 -12.42 -2.60 8.99
C SER A 70 -13.91 -2.84 8.76
N GLU A 71 -14.44 -2.48 7.59
CA GLU A 71 -15.86 -2.56 7.26
C GLU A 71 -16.18 -3.73 6.30
N VAL A 72 -15.17 -4.49 5.87
CA VAL A 72 -15.30 -5.57 4.88
C VAL A 72 -14.56 -6.83 5.32
N ASN A 73 -14.99 -8.00 4.87
CA ASN A 73 -14.18 -9.21 4.98
C ASN A 73 -13.19 -9.23 3.81
N TYR A 74 -11.89 -9.17 4.10
CA TYR A 74 -10.86 -9.07 3.07
C TYR A 74 -9.70 -10.03 3.27
N GLU A 75 -9.05 -10.40 2.17
CA GLU A 75 -7.82 -11.19 2.15
C GLU A 75 -6.86 -10.64 1.10
N PHE A 76 -5.58 -10.56 1.46
CA PHE A 76 -4.50 -10.25 0.53
C PHE A 76 -3.76 -11.53 0.20
N GLU A 77 -3.67 -11.86 -1.08
CA GLU A 77 -2.88 -12.97 -1.58
C GLU A 77 -1.70 -12.43 -2.38
N HIS A 78 -0.52 -13.02 -2.17
CA HIS A 78 0.66 -12.75 -2.97
C HIS A 78 1.32 -14.05 -3.41
N GLU A 79 1.68 -14.13 -4.69
CA GLU A 79 2.34 -15.26 -5.32
C GLU A 79 3.57 -14.77 -6.09
N ASN A 80 4.70 -15.43 -5.88
CA ASN A 80 5.88 -15.28 -6.73
C ASN A 80 5.65 -16.08 -8.03
N LEU A 81 5.54 -15.40 -9.16
CA LEU A 81 5.41 -16.07 -10.47
C LEU A 81 6.79 -16.49 -11.00
N ASP A 82 7.78 -15.61 -10.90
CA ASP A 82 9.19 -15.87 -11.19
C ASP A 82 10.09 -14.91 -10.38
N ASP A 83 11.40 -14.88 -10.68
CA ASP A 83 12.38 -14.03 -9.99
C ASP A 83 12.14 -12.52 -10.19
N LYS A 84 11.41 -12.13 -11.22
CA LYS A 84 11.18 -10.73 -11.62
C LYS A 84 9.74 -10.29 -11.49
N THR A 85 8.78 -11.22 -11.43
CA THR A 85 7.36 -10.90 -11.42
C THR A 85 6.63 -11.52 -10.24
N GLY A 86 5.66 -10.79 -9.72
CA GLY A 86 4.75 -11.20 -8.67
C GLY A 86 3.30 -11.05 -9.11
N ARG A 87 2.40 -11.73 -8.41
CA ARG A 87 0.95 -11.56 -8.53
C ARG A 87 0.37 -11.18 -7.19
N PHE A 88 -0.44 -10.14 -7.16
CA PHE A 88 -1.19 -9.71 -6.00
C PHE A 88 -2.68 -9.81 -6.26
N LYS A 89 -3.43 -10.27 -5.26
CA LYS A 89 -4.88 -10.20 -5.25
C LYS A 89 -5.41 -9.59 -3.96
N LEU A 90 -6.47 -8.80 -4.12
CA LEU A 90 -7.35 -8.43 -3.02
C LEU A 90 -8.68 -9.14 -3.22
N LEU A 91 -9.07 -9.93 -2.23
CA LEU A 91 -10.38 -10.53 -2.15
C LEU A 91 -11.24 -9.74 -1.17
N ILE A 92 -12.45 -9.38 -1.56
CA ILE A 92 -13.47 -8.76 -0.69
C ILE A 92 -14.71 -9.66 -0.71
N ASP A 93 -15.14 -10.11 0.46
CA ASP A 93 -16.26 -11.05 0.61
C ASP A 93 -16.13 -12.29 -0.29
N ASN A 94 -14.90 -12.81 -0.40
CA ASN A 94 -14.47 -13.91 -1.28
C ASN A 94 -14.55 -13.64 -2.79
N ASN A 95 -14.80 -12.40 -3.22
CA ASN A 95 -14.73 -11.99 -4.62
C ASN A 95 -13.39 -11.32 -4.91
N VAL A 96 -12.80 -11.65 -6.07
CA VAL A 96 -11.55 -11.03 -6.51
C VAL A 96 -11.85 -9.61 -7.01
N GLU A 97 -11.45 -8.61 -6.22
CA GLU A 97 -11.62 -7.19 -6.55
C GLU A 97 -10.42 -6.62 -7.31
N ILE A 98 -9.23 -7.13 -6.99
CA ILE A 98 -7.98 -6.77 -7.64
C ILE A 98 -7.22 -8.05 -7.96
N ASP A 99 -6.68 -8.12 -9.17
CA ASP A 99 -5.78 -9.17 -9.61
C ASP A 99 -4.74 -8.52 -10.54
N VAL A 100 -3.51 -8.40 -10.06
CA VAL A 100 -2.44 -7.70 -10.78
C VAL A 100 -1.18 -8.53 -10.82
N VAL A 101 -0.61 -8.65 -12.02
CA VAL A 101 0.75 -9.14 -12.24
C VAL A 101 1.67 -7.94 -12.43
N TYR A 102 2.75 -7.89 -11.67
CA TYR A 102 3.65 -6.75 -11.59
C TYR A 102 5.12 -7.17 -11.65
N ASP A 103 5.97 -6.25 -12.09
CA ASP A 103 7.42 -6.39 -12.01
C ASP A 103 7.86 -6.02 -10.59
N LYS A 104 8.60 -6.92 -9.94
CA LYS A 104 9.16 -6.70 -8.61
C LYS A 104 10.20 -5.57 -8.66
N PRO A 105 10.31 -4.75 -7.61
CA PRO A 105 11.34 -3.73 -7.53
C PRO A 105 12.73 -4.36 -7.63
N LYS A 106 13.67 -3.69 -8.34
CA LYS A 106 15.04 -4.17 -8.49
C LYS A 106 15.90 -3.65 -7.34
N PHE A 107 16.64 -4.55 -6.71
CA PHE A 107 17.55 -4.23 -5.58
C PHE A 107 18.61 -3.14 -5.87
N THR A 108 18.93 -2.86 -7.13
CA THR A 108 19.94 -1.84 -7.49
C THR A 108 19.47 -0.39 -7.33
N ASP A 109 18.16 -0.17 -7.13
CA ASP A 109 17.60 1.18 -6.96
C ASP A 109 17.64 1.67 -5.49
N PHE A 110 18.19 0.86 -4.59
CA PHE A 110 18.27 1.12 -3.15
C PHE A 110 19.71 1.47 -2.72
N ASP A 111 19.83 2.39 -1.77
CA ASP A 111 21.09 2.82 -1.17
C ASP A 111 21.76 1.63 -0.44
N PRO A 112 23.08 1.38 -0.55
CA PRO A 112 23.76 0.24 0.08
C PRO A 112 23.65 0.12 1.61
N TRP A 113 22.99 1.05 2.30
CA TRP A 113 22.73 1.00 3.76
C TRP A 113 21.40 0.36 4.13
N ASN A 114 20.67 -0.11 3.14
CA ASN A 114 19.29 -0.54 3.26
C ASN A 114 19.30 -2.08 3.23
N THR A 115 18.87 -2.70 4.33
CA THR A 115 18.94 -4.17 4.54
C THR A 115 18.00 -4.91 3.59
N GLU A 116 18.29 -6.20 3.30
CA GLU A 116 17.57 -7.13 2.38
C GLU A 116 16.02 -7.19 2.51
N GLU A 117 15.43 -6.54 3.50
CA GLU A 117 13.99 -6.34 3.66
C GLU A 117 13.47 -5.07 2.94
N ASP A 118 14.09 -4.66 1.84
CA ASP A 118 13.57 -3.55 1.01
C ASP A 118 12.44 -4.05 0.11
N VAL A 119 11.24 -3.73 0.58
CA VAL A 119 10.06 -4.57 0.38
C VAL A 119 9.30 -4.20 -0.88
N ASP A 120 9.13 -5.20 -1.75
CA ASP A 120 7.97 -5.30 -2.63
C ASP A 120 6.68 -4.98 -1.83
N PHE A 121 6.02 -3.87 -2.17
CA PHE A 121 4.83 -3.39 -1.45
C PHE A 121 3.74 -4.47 -1.28
N PHE A 122 3.52 -5.30 -2.29
CA PHE A 122 2.50 -6.34 -2.22
C PHE A 122 2.96 -7.51 -1.36
N GLN A 123 4.24 -7.86 -1.40
CA GLN A 123 4.79 -8.83 -0.47
C GLN A 123 4.70 -8.31 0.97
N TRP A 124 5.08 -7.06 1.22
CA TRP A 124 5.01 -6.41 2.53
C TRP A 124 3.61 -6.48 3.13
N ILE A 125 2.61 -5.97 2.42
CA ILE A 125 1.25 -5.85 2.95
C ILE A 125 0.62 -7.23 3.22
N CYS A 126 0.99 -8.25 2.45
CA CYS A 126 0.61 -9.63 2.71
C CYS A 126 1.33 -10.21 3.94
N GLN A 127 2.62 -9.89 4.12
CA GLN A 127 3.40 -10.37 5.26
C GLN A 127 2.91 -9.81 6.60
N ASP A 128 2.58 -8.52 6.64
CA ASP A 128 2.07 -7.81 7.82
C ASP A 128 0.69 -8.31 8.30
N GLN A 129 0.08 -9.26 7.58
CA GLN A 129 -1.26 -9.77 7.86
C GLN A 129 -1.38 -11.29 7.78
N LYS A 130 -0.24 -12.02 7.80
CA LYS A 130 -0.19 -13.48 7.66
C LYS A 130 -0.99 -14.25 8.70
N SER A 131 -1.11 -13.73 9.92
CA SER A 131 -1.86 -14.35 11.00
C SER A 131 -2.98 -13.43 11.49
N LYS A 132 -3.96 -14.01 12.20
CA LYS A 132 -5.04 -13.24 12.83
C LYS A 132 -4.49 -12.14 13.76
N SER A 133 -3.45 -12.45 14.55
CA SER A 133 -2.82 -11.48 15.44
C SER A 133 -2.09 -10.37 14.68
N ASP A 134 -1.48 -10.67 13.53
CA ASP A 134 -0.82 -9.66 12.71
C ASP A 134 -1.85 -8.72 12.06
N LYS A 135 -2.95 -9.29 11.55
CA LYS A 135 -4.09 -8.52 11.05
C LYS A 135 -4.67 -7.60 12.14
N GLU A 136 -4.87 -8.10 13.36
CA GLU A 136 -5.34 -7.27 14.49
C GLU A 136 -4.36 -6.11 14.80
N ARG A 137 -3.05 -6.37 14.83
CA ARG A 137 -2.02 -5.33 15.03
C ARG A 137 -2.00 -4.32 13.89
N PHE A 138 -2.13 -4.78 12.65
CA PHE A 138 -2.22 -3.93 11.47
C PHE A 138 -3.40 -2.95 11.59
N HIS A 139 -4.59 -3.46 11.92
CA HIS A 139 -5.76 -2.60 12.14
C HIS A 139 -5.53 -1.58 13.25
N GLN A 140 -4.97 -1.99 14.39
CA GLN A 140 -4.68 -1.07 15.50
C GLN A 140 -3.69 0.03 15.09
N PHE A 141 -2.65 -0.33 14.34
CA PHE A 141 -1.61 0.61 13.91
C PHE A 141 -2.14 1.69 12.95
N TYR A 142 -3.04 1.30 12.04
CA TYR A 142 -3.67 2.17 11.04
C TYR A 142 -5.00 2.80 11.49
N THR A 143 -5.41 2.62 12.75
CA THR A 143 -6.56 3.34 13.34
C THR A 143 -6.06 4.56 14.11
N ARG A 144 -6.41 5.77 13.67
CA ARG A 144 -5.97 7.03 14.31
C ARG A 144 -7.17 7.95 14.57
N ASN A 145 -7.30 8.42 15.81
CA ASN A 145 -8.34 9.35 16.25
C ASN A 145 -8.05 10.78 15.81
#